data_AF-A0A814HGV6-F1
#
_entry.id   AF-A0A814HGV6-F1
#
_cell.length_a   1.000
_cell.length_b   1.000
_cell.length_c   1.000
_cell.angle_alpha   90.00
_cell.angle_beta   90.00
_cell.angle_gamma   90.00
#
_symmetry.space_group_name_H-M   'P 1'
#
loop_
_entity.id
_entity.type
_entity.pdbx_description
1 polymer ?
#
loop_
_entity_poly.entity_id
_entity_poly.type
_entity_poly.pdbx_seq_one_letter_code
_entity_poly.pdbx_strand_id
1 'polypeptide(L)'
;MSAVKPISESNIVSFFHDKNIFLTGGTGFVGKCLIEKLLRSCPGIKGIYVLVRQQKGLTPAERTEKLCASRLFDTIRATNSDFTKIIHPIEGDLRSPNFGLSTHDEEMLIEKCHIVFHSAATVRFDEPLKTALEINLLGVKKMVHLCSKMRSLQSFVHVSTAYSNCNRQCIDEIIYDNPFEPEKLLSAAEWMDEDMLDLITDRLLNKFPNTYAFTKGLAETYLASHAKHLPLAIIRPSIIGSTWREPIPGFVDNYMGPSGVLAAYLTGLLRVWFADTTVKPNIIPVDIVVNMMIVISWYTWQQTNANTHISPSVFNCCAGDEEIVQSRPTSEQWLKIASEQVHSHSIGYQCQFRWPRTTITLNKDVCCILHL
;
A
#
# COMPACT_ATOMS: atom_id res chain seq x y z
N MET A 1 8.80 -9.01 -31.97
CA MET A 1 7.60 -8.98 -31.10
C MET A 1 7.19 -10.41 -30.85
N SER A 2 7.60 -11.02 -29.73
CA SER A 2 7.03 -12.32 -29.34
C SER A 2 5.54 -12.11 -29.05
N ALA A 3 4.70 -12.99 -29.55
CA ALA A 3 3.26 -12.92 -29.30
C ALA A 3 3.02 -12.96 -27.80
N VAL A 4 2.22 -12.01 -27.28
CA VAL A 4 1.78 -12.04 -25.87
C VAL A 4 1.06 -13.36 -25.66
N LYS A 5 1.62 -14.20 -24.79
CA LYS A 5 1.00 -15.49 -24.45
C LYS A 5 -0.45 -15.26 -23.99
N PRO A 6 -1.39 -16.12 -24.38
CA PRO A 6 -2.76 -16.07 -23.87
C PRO A 6 -2.77 -16.06 -22.33
N ILE A 7 -3.76 -15.41 -21.71
CA ILE A 7 -3.90 -15.36 -20.23
C ILE A 7 -3.84 -16.78 -19.61
N SER A 8 -4.32 -17.79 -20.33
CA SER A 8 -4.30 -19.21 -19.94
C SER A 8 -2.90 -19.83 -19.83
N GLU A 9 -1.84 -19.19 -20.34
CA GLU A 9 -0.45 -19.67 -20.29
C GLU A 9 0.46 -18.84 -19.35
N SER A 10 -0.12 -17.90 -18.60
CA SER A 10 0.64 -17.06 -17.69
C SER A 10 0.91 -17.76 -16.36
N ASN A 11 2.20 -18.00 -16.04
CA ASN A 11 2.62 -18.56 -14.75
C ASN A 11 2.10 -17.78 -13.53
N ILE A 12 1.95 -16.46 -13.67
CA ILE A 12 1.39 -15.60 -12.63
C ILE A 12 -0.09 -15.94 -12.42
N VAL A 13 -0.86 -16.10 -13.50
CA VAL A 13 -2.28 -16.46 -13.41
C VAL A 13 -2.45 -17.84 -12.79
N SER A 14 -1.65 -18.82 -13.22
CA SER A 14 -1.64 -20.17 -12.64
C SER A 14 -1.30 -20.17 -11.16
N PHE A 15 -0.42 -19.27 -10.70
CA PHE A 15 -0.08 -19.15 -9.28
C PHE A 15 -1.27 -18.69 -8.43
N PHE A 16 -2.09 -17.76 -8.92
CA PHE A 16 -3.29 -17.28 -8.20
C PHE A 16 -4.50 -18.22 -8.29
N HIS A 17 -4.45 -19.24 -9.16
CA HIS A 17 -5.52 -20.23 -9.28
C HIS A 17 -5.70 -21.05 -8.00
N ASP A 18 -6.96 -21.25 -7.58
CA ASP A 18 -7.37 -21.91 -6.34
C ASP A 18 -6.77 -21.29 -5.05
N LYS A 19 -6.25 -20.05 -5.13
CA LYS A 19 -5.69 -19.36 -3.96
C LYS A 19 -6.73 -18.53 -3.23
N ASN A 20 -6.53 -18.49 -1.92
CA ASN A 20 -7.20 -17.56 -1.03
C ASN A 20 -6.23 -16.43 -0.67
N ILE A 21 -6.72 -15.20 -0.79
CA ILE A 21 -5.94 -13.98 -0.58
C ILE A 21 -6.51 -13.25 0.62
N PHE A 22 -5.67 -12.83 1.56
CA PHE A 22 -6.03 -11.90 2.62
C PHE A 22 -5.47 -10.52 2.33
N LEU A 23 -6.33 -9.50 2.35
CA LEU A 23 -5.98 -8.12 2.02
C LEU A 23 -6.43 -7.19 3.13
N THR A 24 -5.49 -6.44 3.70
CA THR A 24 -5.82 -5.26 4.51
C THR A 24 -5.79 -4.01 3.64
N GLY A 25 -6.68 -3.07 3.93
CA GLY A 25 -6.75 -1.81 3.18
C GLY A 25 -7.48 -1.96 1.83
N GLY A 26 -8.20 -3.07 1.63
CA GLY A 26 -8.97 -3.33 0.41
C GLY A 26 -10.07 -2.31 0.11
N THR A 27 -10.54 -1.56 1.12
CA THR A 27 -11.49 -0.45 0.94
C THR A 27 -10.82 0.89 0.60
N GLY A 28 -9.49 0.97 0.61
CA GLY A 28 -8.71 2.15 0.19
C GLY A 28 -8.29 2.06 -1.28
N PHE A 29 -7.93 3.19 -1.89
CA PHE A 29 -7.71 3.32 -3.34
C PHE A 29 -6.85 2.21 -3.98
N VAL A 30 -5.64 1.99 -3.46
CA VAL A 30 -4.73 0.92 -3.94
C VAL A 30 -5.37 -0.45 -3.79
N GLY A 31 -5.97 -0.72 -2.64
CA GLY A 31 -6.64 -1.99 -2.35
C GLY A 31 -7.79 -2.30 -3.30
N LYS A 32 -8.64 -1.32 -3.64
CA LYS A 32 -9.72 -1.53 -4.62
C LYS A 32 -9.17 -1.86 -6.00
N CYS A 33 -8.15 -1.12 -6.44
CA CYS A 33 -7.49 -1.35 -7.73
C CYS A 33 -6.84 -2.74 -7.77
N LEU A 34 -6.27 -3.20 -6.65
CA LEU A 34 -5.72 -4.55 -6.53
C LEU A 34 -6.80 -5.62 -6.64
N ILE A 35 -7.91 -5.48 -5.92
CA ILE A 35 -9.04 -6.43 -5.98
C ILE A 35 -9.58 -6.50 -7.41
N GLU A 36 -9.82 -5.36 -8.04
CA GLU A 36 -10.25 -5.29 -9.45
C GLU A 36 -9.28 -6.02 -10.36
N LYS A 37 -7.99 -5.70 -10.28
CA LYS A 37 -6.98 -6.28 -11.18
C LYS A 37 -6.88 -7.79 -11.01
N LEU A 38 -6.90 -8.28 -9.77
CA LEU A 38 -6.89 -9.71 -9.45
C LEU A 38 -8.10 -10.42 -10.05
N LEU A 39 -9.31 -9.90 -9.82
CA LEU A 39 -10.54 -10.50 -10.36
C LEU A 39 -10.59 -10.48 -11.89
N ARG A 40 -10.13 -9.39 -12.52
CA ARG A 40 -10.11 -9.28 -13.98
C ARG A 40 -9.03 -10.13 -14.65
N SER A 41 -7.87 -10.29 -14.01
CA SER A 41 -6.68 -10.85 -14.66
C SER A 41 -6.34 -12.28 -14.21
N CYS A 42 -6.82 -12.70 -13.03
CA CYS A 42 -6.53 -14.00 -12.43
C CYS A 42 -7.84 -14.79 -12.22
N PRO A 43 -8.44 -15.33 -13.30
CA PRO A 43 -9.60 -16.20 -13.16
C PRO A 43 -9.23 -17.44 -12.33
N GLY A 44 -10.17 -17.91 -11.51
CA GLY A 44 -9.96 -19.09 -10.64
C GLY A 44 -9.41 -18.77 -9.25
N ILE A 45 -9.26 -17.50 -8.86
CA ILE A 45 -9.08 -17.14 -7.44
C ILE A 45 -10.25 -17.69 -6.64
N LYS A 46 -9.94 -18.40 -5.55
CA LYS A 46 -10.94 -19.08 -4.71
C LYS A 46 -11.68 -18.12 -3.79
N GLY A 47 -10.96 -17.16 -3.23
CA GLY A 47 -11.54 -16.17 -2.32
C GLY A 47 -10.58 -15.01 -2.00
N ILE A 48 -11.13 -13.82 -1.86
CA ILE A 48 -10.43 -12.61 -1.44
C ILE A 48 -11.05 -12.14 -0.13
N TYR A 49 -10.36 -12.40 0.96
CA TYR A 49 -10.72 -11.99 2.30
C TYR A 49 -10.23 -10.56 2.55
N VAL A 50 -11.17 -9.63 2.75
CA VAL A 50 -10.84 -8.21 2.90
C VAL A 50 -11.11 -7.79 4.33
N LEU A 51 -10.09 -7.27 5.02
CA LEU A 51 -10.28 -6.68 6.34
C LEU A 51 -11.01 -5.33 6.20
N VAL A 52 -12.21 -5.24 6.77
CA VAL A 52 -13.11 -4.08 6.68
C VAL A 52 -13.43 -3.58 8.08
N ARG A 53 -12.92 -2.38 8.39
CA ARG A 53 -13.32 -1.66 9.63
C ARG A 53 -14.78 -1.24 9.59
N GLN A 54 -15.44 -1.29 10.73
CA GLN A 54 -16.72 -0.60 10.89
C GLN A 54 -16.53 0.92 10.77
N GLN A 55 -17.50 1.62 10.20
CA GLN A 55 -17.51 3.09 10.16
C GLN A 55 -18.85 3.57 10.71
N LYS A 56 -18.89 4.76 11.34
CA LYS A 56 -20.15 5.32 11.86
C LYS A 56 -21.23 5.30 10.76
N GLY A 57 -22.31 4.56 11.01
CA GLY A 57 -23.45 4.45 10.10
C GLY A 57 -23.28 3.49 8.91
N LEU A 58 -22.17 2.74 8.82
CA LEU A 58 -21.96 1.73 7.77
C LEU A 58 -21.33 0.45 8.34
N THR A 59 -22.03 -0.66 8.18
CA THR A 59 -21.56 -2.01 8.48
C THR A 59 -20.44 -2.45 7.52
N PRO A 60 -19.60 -3.42 7.90
CA PRO A 60 -18.60 -4.01 7.00
C PRO A 60 -19.21 -4.54 5.69
N ALA A 61 -20.42 -5.11 5.75
CA ALA A 61 -21.15 -5.59 4.59
C ALA A 61 -21.51 -4.45 3.62
N GLU A 62 -22.12 -3.37 4.11
CA GLU A 62 -22.48 -2.20 3.29
C GLU A 62 -21.25 -1.50 2.70
N ARG A 63 -20.14 -1.44 3.44
CA ARG A 63 -18.86 -0.91 2.92
C ARG A 63 -18.32 -1.76 1.77
N THR A 64 -18.55 -3.07 1.81
CA THR A 64 -18.13 -4.02 0.79
C THR A 64 -19.07 -3.98 -0.42
N GLU A 65 -20.37 -3.83 -0.20
CA GLU A 65 -21.33 -3.59 -1.28
C GLU A 65 -20.98 -2.28 -2.03
N LYS A 66 -20.71 -1.19 -1.30
CA LYS A 66 -20.26 0.07 -1.90
C LYS A 66 -18.94 -0.06 -2.67
N LEU A 67 -18.03 -0.92 -2.21
CA LEU A 67 -16.81 -1.26 -2.94
C LEU A 67 -17.15 -1.91 -4.29
N CYS A 68 -17.97 -2.97 -4.27
CA CYS A 68 -18.38 -3.72 -5.46
C CYS A 68 -19.25 -2.92 -6.44
N ALA A 69 -19.99 -1.93 -5.93
CA ALA A 69 -20.81 -1.00 -6.71
C ALA A 69 -20.00 0.15 -7.35
N SER A 70 -18.72 0.29 -7.00
CA SER A 70 -17.84 1.30 -7.61
C SER A 70 -17.72 1.11 -9.12
N ARG A 71 -17.60 2.22 -9.85
CA ARG A 71 -17.36 2.23 -11.31
C ARG A 71 -16.13 1.43 -11.73
N LEU A 72 -15.17 1.32 -10.81
CA LEU A 72 -13.97 0.51 -10.99
C LEU A 72 -14.29 -0.96 -11.38
N PHE A 73 -15.42 -1.50 -10.90
CA PHE A 73 -15.84 -2.88 -11.14
C PHE A 73 -16.85 -3.03 -12.30
N ASP A 74 -17.17 -1.98 -13.04
CA ASP A 74 -18.18 -2.00 -14.12
C ASP A 74 -17.87 -3.09 -15.16
N THR A 75 -16.63 -3.14 -15.63
CA THR A 75 -16.17 -4.14 -16.61
C THR A 75 -16.31 -5.56 -16.08
N ILE A 76 -15.90 -5.80 -14.82
CA ILE A 76 -16.00 -7.13 -14.19
C ILE A 76 -17.45 -7.53 -14.09
N ARG A 77 -18.31 -6.64 -13.57
CA ARG A 77 -19.73 -6.90 -13.37
C ARG A 77 -20.47 -7.18 -14.67
N ALA A 78 -20.06 -6.56 -15.78
CA ALA A 78 -20.59 -6.86 -17.11
C ALA A 78 -20.21 -8.26 -17.62
N THR A 79 -19.03 -8.76 -17.25
CA THR A 79 -18.52 -10.08 -17.68
C THR A 79 -18.84 -11.23 -16.72
N ASN A 80 -18.97 -10.94 -15.43
CA ASN A 80 -19.23 -11.90 -14.35
C ASN A 80 -20.04 -11.19 -13.27
N SER A 81 -21.36 -11.36 -13.28
CA SER A 81 -22.25 -10.75 -12.28
C SER A 81 -22.05 -11.32 -10.87
N ASP A 82 -21.47 -12.52 -10.76
CA ASP A 82 -21.30 -13.26 -9.50
C ASP A 82 -19.94 -13.02 -8.84
N PHE A 83 -19.11 -12.11 -9.36
CA PHE A 83 -17.76 -11.84 -8.82
C PHE A 83 -17.76 -11.48 -7.32
N THR A 84 -18.86 -10.92 -6.82
CA THR A 84 -19.01 -10.53 -5.41
C THR A 84 -18.93 -11.73 -4.47
N LYS A 85 -19.27 -12.95 -4.93
CA LYS A 85 -19.18 -14.19 -4.15
C LYS A 85 -17.73 -14.58 -3.83
N ILE A 86 -16.76 -14.05 -4.58
CA ILE A 86 -15.32 -14.26 -4.37
C ILE A 86 -14.79 -13.31 -3.29
N ILE A 87 -15.48 -12.20 -3.01
CA ILE A 87 -15.05 -11.19 -2.03
C ILE A 87 -15.72 -11.49 -0.69
N HIS A 88 -14.91 -11.78 0.32
CA HIS A 88 -15.38 -12.11 1.67
C HIS A 88 -14.95 -10.99 2.64
N PRO A 89 -15.87 -10.13 3.11
CA PRO A 89 -15.53 -9.15 4.12
C PRO A 89 -15.27 -9.82 5.46
N ILE A 90 -14.18 -9.43 6.12
CA ILE A 90 -13.86 -9.79 7.49
C ILE A 90 -13.90 -8.52 8.31
N GLU A 91 -14.72 -8.49 9.36
CA GLU A 91 -14.76 -7.36 10.26
C GLU A 91 -13.45 -7.25 11.05
N GLY A 92 -12.88 -6.04 11.11
CA GLY A 92 -11.71 -5.79 11.93
C GLY A 92 -11.07 -4.41 11.76
N ASP A 93 -10.25 -4.03 12.74
CA ASP A 93 -9.53 -2.76 12.82
C ASP A 93 -8.08 -3.03 13.25
N LEU A 94 -7.11 -2.45 12.53
CA LEU A 94 -5.68 -2.60 12.82
C LEU A 94 -5.32 -2.19 14.25
N ARG A 95 -6.07 -1.24 14.82
CA ARG A 95 -5.85 -0.71 16.17
C ARG A 95 -6.29 -1.72 17.24
N SER A 96 -7.33 -2.50 16.96
CA SER A 96 -7.85 -3.50 17.89
C SER A 96 -6.83 -4.62 18.17
N PRO A 97 -6.85 -5.22 19.38
CA PRO A 97 -6.11 -6.45 19.64
C PRO A 97 -6.45 -7.52 18.59
N ASN A 98 -5.43 -8.19 18.05
CA ASN A 98 -5.59 -9.20 17.00
C ASN A 98 -6.44 -8.75 15.79
N PHE A 99 -6.33 -7.47 15.43
CA PHE A 99 -7.13 -6.83 14.39
C PHE A 99 -8.65 -6.82 14.63
N GLY A 100 -9.12 -7.18 15.83
CA GLY A 100 -10.54 -7.36 16.11
C GLY A 100 -11.16 -8.56 15.38
N LEU A 101 -10.33 -9.51 14.92
CA LEU A 101 -10.81 -10.73 14.28
C LEU A 101 -11.60 -11.58 15.28
N SER A 102 -12.69 -12.18 14.80
CA SER A 102 -13.32 -13.29 15.50
C SER A 102 -12.40 -14.50 15.50
N THR A 103 -12.52 -15.39 16.49
CA THR A 103 -11.77 -16.66 16.53
C THR A 103 -12.01 -17.48 15.25
N HIS A 104 -13.25 -17.46 14.74
CA HIS A 104 -13.60 -18.16 13.51
C HIS A 104 -12.86 -17.61 12.28
N ASP A 105 -12.84 -16.28 12.10
CA ASP A 105 -12.17 -15.65 10.97
C ASP A 105 -10.65 -15.83 11.05
N GLU A 106 -10.08 -15.72 12.24
CA GLU A 106 -8.66 -15.96 12.46
C GLU A 106 -8.28 -17.40 12.11
N GLU A 107 -9.00 -18.40 12.61
CA GLU A 107 -8.78 -19.81 12.28
C GLU A 107 -8.92 -20.06 10.78
N MET A 108 -9.95 -19.49 10.16
CA MET A 108 -10.15 -19.59 8.72
C MET A 108 -8.96 -19.03 7.94
N LEU A 109 -8.46 -17.85 8.31
CA LEU A 109 -7.27 -17.25 7.69
C LEU A 109 -6.01 -18.12 7.90
N ILE A 110 -5.81 -18.64 9.11
CA ILE A 110 -4.69 -19.52 9.46
C ILE A 110 -4.68 -20.80 8.60
N GLU A 111 -5.84 -21.42 8.42
CA GLU A 111 -5.97 -22.69 7.70
C GLU A 111 -5.95 -22.52 6.18
N LYS A 112 -6.60 -21.46 5.67
CA LYS A 112 -6.95 -21.38 4.24
C LYS A 112 -6.20 -20.31 3.47
N CYS A 113 -5.60 -19.31 4.10
CA CYS A 113 -4.96 -18.20 3.39
C CYS A 113 -3.61 -18.61 2.80
N HIS A 114 -3.38 -18.22 1.55
CA HIS A 114 -2.14 -18.51 0.82
C HIS A 114 -1.31 -17.26 0.56
N ILE A 115 -1.97 -16.11 0.36
CA ILE A 115 -1.32 -14.88 -0.07
C ILE A 115 -1.83 -13.74 0.79
N VAL A 116 -0.91 -12.95 1.35
CA VAL A 116 -1.24 -11.78 2.16
C VAL A 116 -0.75 -10.51 1.48
N PHE A 117 -1.64 -9.55 1.28
CA PHE A 117 -1.31 -8.19 0.91
C PHE A 117 -1.63 -7.26 2.08
N HIS A 118 -0.59 -6.72 2.73
CA HIS A 118 -0.76 -5.76 3.80
C HIS A 118 -0.56 -4.34 3.25
N SER A 119 -1.65 -3.74 2.79
CA SER A 119 -1.67 -2.37 2.23
C SER A 119 -2.32 -1.34 3.16
N ALA A 120 -2.89 -1.78 4.28
CA ALA A 120 -3.49 -0.84 5.22
C ALA A 120 -2.43 -0.06 5.98
N ALA A 121 -2.49 1.26 5.85
CA ALA A 121 -1.71 2.20 6.61
C ALA A 121 -2.52 3.49 6.74
N THR A 122 -2.20 4.29 7.75
CA THR A 122 -2.56 5.71 7.67
C THR A 122 -1.61 6.40 6.71
N VAL A 123 -2.16 7.24 5.83
CA VAL A 123 -1.40 8.09 4.90
C VAL A 123 -1.49 9.57 5.27
N ARG A 124 -1.95 9.85 6.49
CA ARG A 124 -2.00 11.21 7.04
C ARG A 124 -0.60 11.61 7.49
N PHE A 125 -0.13 12.76 7.01
CA PHE A 125 1.23 13.24 7.30
C PHE A 125 1.30 14.07 8.60
N ASP A 126 0.15 14.41 9.17
CA ASP A 126 -0.05 15.25 10.35
C ASP A 126 -0.57 14.44 11.56
N GLU A 127 -0.49 13.11 11.50
CA GLU A 127 -1.01 12.26 12.57
C GLU A 127 -0.05 12.18 13.76
N PRO A 128 -0.56 12.24 15.01
CA PRO A 128 0.25 12.12 16.21
C PRO A 128 1.12 10.86 16.19
N LEU A 129 2.33 10.95 16.74
CA LEU A 129 3.31 9.87 16.66
C LEU A 129 2.76 8.57 17.28
N LYS A 130 2.03 8.66 18.39
CA LYS A 130 1.40 7.53 19.05
C LYS A 130 0.48 6.75 18.12
N THR A 131 -0.45 7.46 17.47
CA THR A 131 -1.38 6.88 16.51
C THR A 131 -0.65 6.29 15.30
N ALA A 132 0.37 6.99 14.79
CA ALA A 132 1.18 6.49 13.68
C ALA A 132 1.92 5.18 14.04
N LEU A 133 2.48 5.06 15.26
CA LEU A 133 3.11 3.84 15.77
C LEU A 133 2.10 2.69 15.93
N GLU A 134 0.92 2.96 16.48
CA GLU A 134 -0.14 1.97 16.64
C GLU A 134 -0.62 1.39 15.29
N ILE A 135 -0.81 2.25 14.29
CA ILE A 135 -1.32 1.82 12.99
C ILE A 135 -0.22 1.16 12.16
N ASN A 136 0.92 1.82 12.00
CA ASN A 136 1.93 1.42 11.02
C ASN A 136 2.95 0.42 11.56
N LEU A 137 3.22 0.39 12.86
CA LEU A 137 4.21 -0.50 13.46
C LEU A 137 3.56 -1.64 14.26
N LEU A 138 2.65 -1.33 15.19
CA LEU A 138 1.94 -2.37 15.94
C LEU A 138 1.03 -3.20 15.02
N GLY A 139 0.40 -2.59 14.01
CA GLY A 139 -0.33 -3.30 12.96
C GLY A 139 0.55 -4.32 12.21
N VAL A 140 1.80 -3.94 11.90
CA VAL A 140 2.76 -4.84 11.24
C VAL A 140 3.20 -5.97 12.16
N LYS A 141 3.47 -5.69 13.45
CA LYS A 141 3.75 -6.71 14.46
C LYS A 141 2.64 -7.76 14.57
N LYS A 142 1.39 -7.31 14.63
CA LYS A 142 0.21 -8.20 14.62
C LYS A 142 0.12 -9.00 13.31
N MET A 143 0.47 -8.41 12.17
CA MET A 143 0.42 -9.09 10.86
C MET A 143 1.45 -10.20 10.77
N VAL A 144 2.69 -9.94 11.22
CA VAL A 144 3.75 -10.94 11.28
C VAL A 144 3.32 -12.11 12.15
N HIS A 145 2.74 -11.84 13.32
CA HIS A 145 2.22 -12.89 14.21
C HIS A 145 1.08 -13.71 13.58
N LEU A 146 0.15 -13.07 12.86
CA LEU A 146 -0.91 -13.79 12.14
C LEU A 146 -0.33 -14.66 11.01
N CYS A 147 0.58 -14.09 10.21
CA CYS A 147 1.22 -14.78 9.09
C CYS A 147 2.07 -15.98 9.56
N SER A 148 2.77 -15.87 10.71
CA SER A 148 3.57 -16.98 11.25
C SER A 148 2.74 -18.19 11.66
N LYS A 149 1.42 -18.02 11.86
CA LYS A 149 0.50 -19.11 12.17
C LYS A 149 -0.10 -19.76 10.92
N MET A 150 -0.08 -19.07 9.77
CA MET A 150 -0.72 -19.54 8.54
C MET A 150 -0.02 -20.78 7.98
N ARG A 151 -0.78 -21.86 7.78
CA ARG A 151 -0.23 -23.18 7.41
C ARG A 151 0.22 -23.27 5.95
N SER A 152 -0.39 -22.49 5.08
CA SER A 152 -0.19 -22.55 3.63
C SER A 152 0.27 -21.22 3.04
N LEU A 153 0.90 -20.36 3.84
CA LEU A 153 1.37 -19.05 3.39
C LEU A 153 2.48 -19.22 2.33
N GLN A 154 2.22 -18.71 1.13
CA GLN A 154 3.10 -18.77 -0.03
C GLN A 154 3.73 -17.42 -0.35
N SER A 155 3.07 -16.32 0.01
CA SER A 155 3.55 -14.97 -0.26
C SER A 155 2.94 -13.97 0.73
N PHE A 156 3.77 -13.08 1.26
CA PHE A 156 3.39 -11.95 2.08
C PHE A 156 3.99 -10.67 1.50
N VAL A 157 3.16 -9.78 0.97
CA VAL A 157 3.59 -8.50 0.40
C VAL A 157 3.16 -7.36 1.33
N HIS A 158 4.13 -6.61 1.85
CA HIS A 158 3.91 -5.42 2.66
C HIS A 158 4.08 -4.15 1.83
N VAL A 159 3.10 -3.25 1.85
CA VAL A 159 3.19 -1.94 1.18
C VAL A 159 3.78 -0.92 2.15
N SER A 160 5.03 -0.54 1.88
CA SER A 160 5.73 0.57 2.53
C SER A 160 5.61 1.84 1.67
N THR A 161 6.68 2.62 1.56
CA THR A 161 6.74 3.83 0.73
C THR A 161 8.19 4.13 0.35
N ALA A 162 8.42 4.70 -0.84
CA ALA A 162 9.74 5.18 -1.27
C ALA A 162 10.33 6.23 -0.32
N TYR A 163 9.50 6.85 0.52
CA TYR A 163 9.90 7.85 1.49
C TYR A 163 10.24 7.27 2.88
N SER A 164 10.28 5.94 3.06
CA SER A 164 10.57 5.31 4.36
C SER A 164 12.02 5.55 4.83
N ASN A 165 12.91 5.93 3.91
CA ASN A 165 14.32 6.24 4.15
C ASN A 165 14.71 7.62 3.61
N CYS A 166 13.75 8.54 3.64
CA CYS A 166 13.82 9.90 3.16
C CYS A 166 14.85 10.81 3.85
N ASN A 167 15.47 10.33 4.92
CA ASN A 167 16.63 10.95 5.55
C ASN A 167 17.94 10.76 4.74
N ARG A 168 17.88 10.05 3.61
CA ARG A 168 19.01 9.74 2.71
C ARG A 168 18.79 10.37 1.33
N GLN A 169 19.89 10.62 0.61
CA GLN A 169 19.82 11.16 -0.76
C GLN A 169 19.50 10.11 -1.81
N CYS A 170 20.02 8.89 -1.61
CA CYS A 170 19.82 7.73 -2.47
C CYS A 170 19.21 6.60 -1.64
N ILE A 171 18.16 5.98 -2.16
CA ILE A 171 17.44 4.88 -1.50
C ILE A 171 17.49 3.67 -2.43
N ASP A 172 18.31 2.70 -2.07
CA ASP A 172 18.47 1.39 -2.70
C ASP A 172 17.43 0.40 -2.16
N GLU A 173 17.29 -0.71 -2.86
CA GLU A 173 16.40 -1.84 -2.52
C GLU A 173 16.99 -2.73 -1.41
N ILE A 174 17.38 -2.11 -0.31
CA ILE A 174 17.86 -2.78 0.91
C ILE A 174 17.09 -2.29 2.13
N ILE A 175 17.13 -3.08 3.19
CA ILE A 175 16.73 -2.60 4.52
C ILE A 175 17.90 -1.80 5.09
N TYR A 176 17.62 -0.56 5.48
CA TYR A 176 18.60 0.28 6.14
C TYR A 176 18.53 0.11 7.66
N ASP A 177 19.68 0.23 8.30
CA ASP A 177 19.73 0.31 9.76
C ASP A 177 18.99 1.55 10.26
N ASN A 178 18.16 1.34 11.27
CA ASN A 178 17.44 2.38 11.98
C ASN A 178 18.09 2.59 13.36
N PRO A 179 18.37 3.84 13.78
CA PRO A 179 18.93 4.09 15.10
C PRO A 179 17.97 3.74 16.25
N PHE A 180 16.68 3.57 15.96
CA PHE A 180 15.68 3.19 16.94
C PHE A 180 15.27 1.73 16.78
N GLU A 181 15.21 1.04 17.91
CA GLU A 181 14.66 -0.30 18.00
C GLU A 181 13.11 -0.20 18.05
N PRO A 182 12.39 -0.77 17.07
CA PRO A 182 10.94 -0.58 16.96
C PRO A 182 10.17 -1.00 18.22
N GLU A 183 10.60 -2.06 18.89
CA GLU A 183 9.98 -2.60 20.11
C GLU A 183 10.06 -1.61 21.27
N LYS A 184 11.20 -0.94 21.45
CA LYS A 184 11.37 0.05 22.51
C LYS A 184 10.48 1.26 22.29
N LEU A 185 10.28 1.68 21.04
CA LEU A 185 9.35 2.77 20.70
C LEU A 185 7.90 2.36 20.90
N LEU A 186 7.52 1.12 20.58
CA LEU A 186 6.19 0.60 20.90
C LEU A 186 5.94 0.59 22.40
N SER A 187 6.88 0.05 23.19
CA SER A 187 6.76 0.05 24.65
C SER A 187 6.69 1.46 25.22
N ALA A 188 7.48 2.41 24.69
CA ALA A 188 7.38 3.82 25.08
C ALA A 188 5.98 4.39 24.79
N ALA A 189 5.44 4.13 23.60
CA ALA A 189 4.13 4.61 23.20
C ALA A 189 2.96 3.99 24.01
N GLU A 190 3.15 2.80 24.56
CA GLU A 190 2.15 2.13 25.41
C GLU A 190 1.97 2.85 26.76
N TRP A 191 3.06 3.26 27.42
CA TRP A 191 2.98 3.88 28.75
C TRP A 191 2.98 5.41 28.74
N MET A 192 3.57 6.05 27.72
CA MET A 192 3.50 7.51 27.56
C MET A 192 2.11 7.93 27.08
N ASP A 193 1.58 8.99 27.67
CA ASP A 193 0.46 9.72 27.10
C ASP A 193 0.88 10.49 25.82
N GLU A 194 -0.11 11.03 25.12
CA GLU A 194 0.08 11.70 23.84
C GLU A 194 0.93 12.97 24.00
N ASP A 195 0.67 13.77 25.04
CA ASP A 195 1.41 15.00 25.34
C ASP A 195 2.91 14.74 25.55
N MET A 196 3.27 13.69 26.31
CA MET A 196 4.67 13.31 26.53
C MET A 196 5.37 12.88 25.24
N LEU A 197 4.69 12.12 24.38
CA LEU A 197 5.25 11.68 23.09
C LEU A 197 5.42 12.87 22.14
N ASP A 198 4.47 13.78 22.11
CA ASP A 198 4.53 14.97 21.26
C ASP A 198 5.72 15.86 21.62
N LEU A 199 6.03 16.02 22.92
CA LEU A 199 7.21 16.74 23.40
C LEU A 199 8.55 16.18 22.89
N ILE A 200 8.62 14.87 22.61
CA ILE A 200 9.84 14.22 22.13
C ILE A 200 9.80 13.91 20.62
N THR A 201 8.65 14.09 19.96
CA THR A 201 8.42 13.68 18.57
C THR A 201 9.40 14.34 17.62
N ASP A 202 9.63 15.66 17.71
CA ASP A 202 10.58 16.37 16.85
C ASP A 202 12.00 15.81 16.96
N ARG A 203 12.42 15.40 18.16
CA ARG A 203 13.73 14.79 18.40
C ARG A 203 13.82 13.38 17.80
N LEU A 204 12.73 12.61 17.84
CA LEU A 204 12.66 11.28 17.24
C LEU A 204 12.65 11.34 15.71
N LEU A 205 11.86 12.26 15.14
CA LEU A 205 11.78 12.47 13.70
C LEU A 205 13.13 12.90 13.15
N ASN A 206 13.85 13.81 13.82
CA ASN A 206 15.18 14.26 13.42
C ASN A 206 15.25 14.71 11.94
N LYS A 207 15.68 13.82 11.03
CA LYS A 207 15.78 14.08 9.59
C LYS A 207 14.54 13.68 8.79
N PHE A 208 13.59 12.97 9.40
CA PHE A 208 12.35 12.57 8.76
C PHE A 208 11.40 13.77 8.66
N PRO A 209 10.71 13.95 7.52
CA PRO A 209 9.83 15.10 7.29
C PRO A 209 8.49 14.99 8.02
N ASN A 210 8.09 13.78 8.43
CA ASN A 210 6.82 13.52 9.11
C ASN A 210 6.80 12.14 9.79
N THR A 211 5.79 11.93 10.66
CA THR A 211 5.54 10.68 11.41
C THR A 211 5.25 9.49 10.49
N TYR A 212 4.61 9.72 9.34
CA TYR A 212 4.33 8.67 8.36
C TYR A 212 5.60 8.02 7.81
N ALA A 213 6.53 8.82 7.28
CA ALA A 213 7.79 8.34 6.72
C ALA A 213 8.62 7.61 7.78
N PHE A 214 8.70 8.20 8.98
CA PHE A 214 9.40 7.62 10.12
C PHE A 214 8.85 6.25 10.52
N THR A 215 7.53 6.15 10.73
CA THR A 215 6.90 4.89 11.17
C THR A 215 6.92 3.81 10.10
N LYS A 216 6.91 4.17 8.80
CA LYS A 216 7.15 3.22 7.71
C LYS A 216 8.58 2.67 7.70
N GLY A 217 9.58 3.50 7.94
CA GLY A 217 10.97 3.05 8.11
C GLY A 217 11.15 2.11 9.31
N LEU A 218 10.48 2.41 10.43
CA LEU A 218 10.45 1.52 11.60
C LEU A 218 9.76 0.18 11.32
N ALA A 219 8.65 0.19 10.59
CA ALA A 219 7.95 -1.02 10.20
C ALA A 219 8.82 -1.94 9.33
N GLU A 220 9.58 -1.38 8.38
CA GLU A 220 10.55 -2.16 7.59
C GLU A 220 11.65 -2.76 8.46
N THR A 221 12.15 -2.01 9.45
CA THR A 221 13.15 -2.48 10.42
C THR A 221 12.61 -3.65 11.23
N TYR A 222 11.36 -3.55 11.70
CA TYR A 222 10.68 -4.61 12.45
C TYR A 222 10.51 -5.87 11.61
N LEU A 223 10.09 -5.73 10.36
CA LEU A 223 9.94 -6.85 9.42
C LEU A 223 11.28 -7.55 9.18
N ALA A 224 12.35 -6.78 9.01
CA ALA A 224 13.68 -7.33 8.80
C ALA A 224 14.20 -8.12 10.01
N SER A 225 13.83 -7.75 11.23
CA SER A 225 14.24 -8.48 12.44
C SER A 225 13.34 -9.68 12.76
N HIS A 226 12.02 -9.59 12.52
CA HIS A 226 11.05 -10.58 13.02
C HIS A 226 10.42 -11.48 11.96
N ALA A 227 10.48 -11.12 10.68
CA ALA A 227 9.74 -11.82 9.62
C ALA A 227 10.63 -12.57 8.61
N LYS A 228 11.92 -12.77 8.90
CA LYS A 228 12.87 -13.48 8.01
C LYS A 228 12.45 -14.90 7.63
N HIS A 229 11.67 -15.55 8.49
CA HIS A 229 11.17 -16.92 8.26
C HIS A 229 9.92 -16.97 7.37
N LEU A 230 9.34 -15.82 7.03
CA LEU A 230 8.16 -15.70 6.18
C LEU A 230 8.56 -15.45 4.71
N PRO A 231 7.75 -15.85 3.73
CA PRO A 231 7.92 -15.48 2.32
C PRO A 231 7.52 -14.02 2.10
N LEU A 232 8.31 -13.10 2.66
CA LEU A 232 8.01 -11.67 2.76
C LEU A 232 8.74 -10.85 1.69
N ALA A 233 7.98 -9.98 1.01
CA ALA A 233 8.49 -8.88 0.21
C ALA A 233 7.89 -7.53 0.64
N ILE A 234 8.68 -6.48 0.49
CA ILE A 234 8.30 -5.10 0.77
C ILE A 234 8.30 -4.32 -0.55
N ILE A 235 7.18 -3.69 -0.88
CA ILE A 235 7.10 -2.75 -2.00
C ILE A 235 7.06 -1.31 -1.48
N ARG A 236 7.86 -0.43 -2.06
CA ARG A 236 8.00 0.99 -1.72
C ARG A 236 7.50 1.87 -2.87
N PRO A 237 6.18 2.11 -2.97
CA PRO A 237 5.65 3.05 -3.94
C PRO A 237 6.02 4.51 -3.63
N SER A 238 6.27 5.31 -4.67
CA SER A 238 6.30 6.78 -4.58
C SER A 238 4.90 7.38 -4.45
N ILE A 239 4.70 8.66 -4.81
CA ILE A 239 3.39 9.30 -4.74
C ILE A 239 2.46 8.60 -5.71
N ILE A 240 1.43 7.93 -5.19
CA ILE A 240 0.49 7.19 -6.02
C ILE A 240 -0.50 8.17 -6.67
N GLY A 241 -0.50 8.23 -7.99
CA GLY A 241 -1.42 9.00 -8.82
C GLY A 241 -2.62 8.19 -9.31
N SER A 242 -3.43 8.80 -10.17
CA SER A 242 -4.51 8.12 -10.88
C SER A 242 -4.00 6.96 -11.73
N THR A 243 -4.89 6.07 -12.14
CA THR A 243 -4.58 5.03 -13.13
C THR A 243 -4.07 5.68 -14.43
N TRP A 244 -3.07 5.05 -15.06
CA TRP A 244 -2.62 5.46 -16.38
C TRP A 244 -3.49 4.86 -17.48
N ARG A 245 -3.75 3.55 -17.42
CA ARG A 245 -4.47 2.81 -18.46
C ARG A 245 -5.60 1.96 -17.93
N GLU A 246 -5.33 1.15 -16.91
CA GLU A 246 -6.27 0.10 -16.51
C GLU A 246 -6.87 0.35 -15.12
N PRO A 247 -8.10 -0.13 -14.85
CA PRO A 247 -9.09 -0.57 -15.84
C PRO A 247 -9.78 0.61 -16.55
N ILE A 248 -9.71 1.81 -15.97
CA ILE A 248 -10.28 3.05 -16.51
C ILE A 248 -9.16 4.10 -16.45
N PRO A 249 -8.70 4.69 -17.56
CA PRO A 249 -7.67 5.74 -17.55
C PRO A 249 -8.09 6.96 -16.72
N GLY A 250 -7.17 7.50 -15.90
CA GLY A 250 -7.42 8.69 -15.08
C GLY A 250 -8.33 8.47 -13.87
N PHE A 251 -8.68 7.22 -13.56
CA PHE A 251 -9.49 6.89 -12.40
C PHE A 251 -8.76 7.22 -11.10
N VAL A 252 -9.44 7.98 -10.25
CA VAL A 252 -9.07 8.26 -8.87
C VAL A 252 -10.33 8.54 -8.06
N ASP A 253 -10.39 8.03 -6.83
CA ASP A 253 -11.57 8.14 -5.97
C ASP A 253 -11.26 8.69 -4.58
N ASN A 254 -10.11 9.34 -4.44
CA ASN A 254 -9.66 9.98 -3.21
C ASN A 254 -9.14 11.40 -3.48
N TYR A 255 -9.19 12.23 -2.45
CA TYR A 255 -8.68 13.60 -2.47
C TYR A 255 -7.31 13.72 -1.78
N MET A 256 -6.56 12.63 -1.66
CA MET A 256 -5.27 12.65 -0.97
C MET A 256 -4.16 13.04 -1.95
N GLY A 257 -3.20 13.84 -1.47
CA GLY A 257 -2.03 14.23 -2.27
C GLY A 257 -2.38 14.98 -3.56
N PRO A 258 -1.77 14.63 -4.72
CA PRO A 258 -1.94 15.36 -5.98
C PRO A 258 -3.40 15.51 -6.43
N SER A 259 -4.25 14.52 -6.16
CA SER A 259 -5.67 14.54 -6.54
C SER A 259 -6.45 15.64 -5.81
N GLY A 260 -6.16 15.84 -4.52
CA GLY A 260 -6.76 16.92 -3.74
C GLY A 260 -6.32 18.30 -4.22
N VAL A 261 -5.03 18.43 -4.56
CA VAL A 261 -4.46 19.67 -5.14
C VAL A 261 -5.14 20.02 -6.45
N LEU A 262 -5.25 19.04 -7.36
CA LEU A 262 -5.90 19.22 -8.65
C LEU A 262 -7.38 19.59 -8.47
N ALA A 263 -8.11 18.92 -7.58
CA ALA A 263 -9.50 19.24 -7.29
C ALA A 263 -9.66 20.67 -6.75
N ALA A 264 -8.81 21.08 -5.80
CA ALA A 264 -8.82 22.44 -5.25
C ALA A 264 -8.54 23.50 -6.34
N TYR A 265 -7.62 23.20 -7.27
CA TYR A 265 -7.33 24.07 -8.41
C TYR A 265 -8.53 24.16 -9.36
N LEU A 266 -9.10 23.02 -9.78
CA LEU A 266 -10.22 22.96 -10.72
C LEU A 266 -11.50 23.61 -10.18
N THR A 267 -11.70 23.57 -8.86
CA THR A 267 -12.83 24.23 -8.18
C THR A 267 -12.61 25.72 -7.94
N GLY A 268 -11.41 26.24 -8.20
CA GLY A 268 -11.04 27.64 -7.93
C GLY A 268 -10.78 27.96 -6.47
N LEU A 269 -10.79 26.95 -5.58
CA LEU A 269 -10.45 27.09 -4.15
C LEU A 269 -8.96 27.39 -3.97
N LEU A 270 -8.11 26.75 -4.77
CA LEU A 270 -6.68 26.98 -4.84
C LEU A 270 -6.36 27.83 -6.08
N ARG A 271 -5.96 29.08 -5.85
CA ARG A 271 -5.64 30.02 -6.93
C ARG A 271 -4.14 30.16 -7.19
N VAL A 272 -3.33 29.99 -6.15
CA VAL A 272 -1.88 30.13 -6.20
C VAL A 272 -1.26 28.95 -5.47
N TRP A 273 -0.31 28.29 -6.13
CA TRP A 273 0.47 27.20 -5.55
C TRP A 273 1.94 27.62 -5.52
N PHE A 274 2.52 27.67 -4.31
CA PHE A 274 3.95 27.93 -4.14
C PHE A 274 4.72 26.61 -4.27
N ALA A 275 5.27 26.34 -5.46
CA ALA A 275 6.14 25.20 -5.74
C ALA A 275 7.47 25.64 -6.34
N ASP A 276 8.51 24.89 -6.02
CA ASP A 276 9.75 24.92 -6.79
C ASP A 276 9.51 24.21 -8.12
N THR A 277 9.65 24.95 -9.22
CA THR A 277 9.41 24.44 -10.58
C THR A 277 10.55 23.56 -11.09
N THR A 278 11.67 23.51 -10.38
CA THR A 278 12.81 22.63 -10.70
C THR A 278 12.64 21.22 -10.16
N VAL A 279 11.75 21.03 -9.19
CA VAL A 279 11.46 19.74 -8.57
C VAL A 279 10.48 18.95 -9.43
N LYS A 280 10.90 17.74 -9.86
CA LYS A 280 10.03 16.79 -10.55
C LYS A 280 9.38 15.87 -9.51
N PRO A 281 8.07 15.94 -9.24
CA PRO A 281 7.44 15.04 -8.28
C PRO A 281 7.46 13.60 -8.83
N ASN A 282 7.90 12.64 -8.03
CA ASN A 282 7.88 11.24 -8.42
C ASN A 282 6.46 10.67 -8.20
N ILE A 283 5.65 10.70 -9.25
CA ILE A 283 4.26 10.23 -9.22
C ILE A 283 4.17 8.94 -10.04
N ILE A 284 3.76 7.85 -9.39
CA ILE A 284 3.55 6.55 -10.04
C ILE A 284 2.05 6.24 -10.19
N PRO A 285 1.58 5.84 -11.37
CA PRO A 285 0.20 5.41 -11.55
C PRO A 285 -0.16 4.18 -10.71
N VAL A 286 -1.35 4.17 -10.10
CA VAL A 286 -1.78 3.08 -9.21
C VAL A 286 -1.86 1.72 -9.90
N ASP A 287 -2.18 1.68 -11.19
CA ASP A 287 -2.26 0.45 -11.97
C ASP A 287 -0.89 -0.19 -12.18
N ILE A 288 0.19 0.61 -12.19
CA ILE A 288 1.57 0.11 -12.17
C ILE A 288 1.90 -0.50 -10.80
N VAL A 289 1.57 0.21 -9.71
CA VAL A 289 1.80 -0.28 -8.34
C VAL A 289 1.10 -1.63 -8.13
N VAL A 290 -0.16 -1.72 -8.53
CA VAL A 290 -0.97 -2.94 -8.41
C VAL A 290 -0.38 -4.10 -9.24
N ASN A 291 0.05 -3.84 -10.48
CA ASN A 291 0.71 -4.86 -11.29
C ASN A 291 1.99 -5.37 -10.61
N MET A 292 2.81 -4.46 -10.06
CA MET A 292 4.02 -4.84 -9.34
C MET A 292 3.70 -5.65 -8.08
N MET A 293 2.66 -5.29 -7.31
CA MET A 293 2.23 -6.09 -6.15
C MET A 293 1.92 -7.55 -6.53
N ILE A 294 1.17 -7.77 -7.62
CA ILE A 294 0.81 -9.10 -8.10
C ILE A 294 2.06 -9.87 -8.57
N VAL A 295 2.95 -9.22 -9.33
CA VAL A 295 4.20 -9.83 -9.82
C VAL A 295 5.13 -10.17 -8.67
N ILE A 296 5.34 -9.26 -7.73
CA ILE A 296 6.17 -9.47 -6.54
C ILE A 296 5.63 -10.65 -5.73
N SER A 297 4.31 -10.77 -5.58
CA SER A 297 3.72 -11.89 -4.83
C SER A 297 4.08 -13.25 -5.44
N TRP A 298 3.95 -13.38 -6.77
CA TRP A 298 4.35 -14.58 -7.50
C TRP A 298 5.87 -14.82 -7.41
N TYR A 299 6.66 -13.77 -7.57
CA TYR A 299 8.12 -13.84 -7.55
C TYR A 299 8.67 -14.30 -6.19
N THR A 300 8.12 -13.75 -5.09
CA THR A 300 8.44 -14.15 -3.72
C THR A 300 8.16 -15.64 -3.50
N TRP A 301 7.02 -16.14 -3.98
CA TRP A 301 6.71 -17.57 -3.90
C TRP A 301 7.70 -18.42 -4.71
N GLN A 302 8.04 -17.99 -5.92
CA GLN A 302 8.98 -18.69 -6.79
C GLN A 302 10.37 -18.81 -6.15
N GLN A 303 10.91 -17.70 -5.63
CA GLN A 303 12.19 -17.70 -4.93
C GLN A 303 12.16 -18.56 -3.65
N THR A 304 11.05 -18.52 -2.90
CA THR A 304 10.90 -19.31 -1.67
C THR A 304 10.96 -20.79 -1.99
N ASN A 305 10.25 -21.26 -3.01
CA ASN A 305 10.29 -22.65 -3.44
C ASN A 305 11.67 -23.08 -3.98
N ALA A 306 12.40 -22.16 -4.59
CA ALA A 306 13.75 -22.39 -5.08
C ALA A 306 14.82 -22.34 -3.97
N ASN A 307 14.44 -22.09 -2.70
CA ASN A 307 15.36 -21.84 -1.58
C ASN A 307 16.37 -20.71 -1.84
N THR A 308 16.00 -19.73 -2.67
CA THR A 308 16.83 -18.57 -3.04
C THR A 308 16.31 -17.27 -2.46
N HIS A 309 15.19 -17.31 -1.72
CA HIS A 309 14.54 -16.13 -1.18
C HIS A 309 15.36 -15.47 -0.07
N ILE A 310 15.67 -14.20 -0.25
CA ILE A 310 16.22 -13.34 0.80
C ILE A 310 15.05 -12.59 1.42
N SER A 311 14.72 -12.90 2.67
CA SER A 311 13.58 -12.31 3.38
C SER A 311 14.04 -11.24 4.40
N PRO A 312 13.49 -10.01 4.35
CA PRO A 312 12.58 -9.48 3.34
C PRO A 312 13.31 -9.07 2.05
N SER A 313 12.71 -9.37 0.88
CA SER A 313 13.10 -8.74 -0.39
C SER A 313 12.45 -7.36 -0.48
N VAL A 314 13.15 -6.37 -1.02
CA VAL A 314 12.68 -4.97 -1.09
C VAL A 314 12.59 -4.53 -2.54
N PHE A 315 11.52 -3.84 -2.90
CA PHE A 315 11.28 -3.36 -4.27
C PHE A 315 10.84 -1.89 -4.25
N ASN A 316 11.56 -1.05 -4.96
CA ASN A 316 11.25 0.36 -5.18
C ASN A 316 10.30 0.49 -6.37
N CYS A 317 9.12 1.07 -6.14
CA CYS A 317 8.09 1.24 -7.16
C CYS A 317 7.91 2.73 -7.44
N CYS A 318 8.74 3.27 -8.34
CA CYS A 318 8.82 4.70 -8.62
C CYS A 318 8.78 4.97 -10.13
N ALA A 319 8.31 6.16 -10.50
CA ALA A 319 8.51 6.66 -11.86
C ALA A 319 10.01 6.95 -12.01
N GLY A 320 10.72 6.21 -12.87
CA GLY A 320 12.12 6.47 -13.17
C GLY A 320 12.32 7.83 -13.87
N ASP A 321 13.57 8.20 -14.12
CA ASP A 321 13.92 9.46 -14.80
C ASP A 321 13.61 9.46 -16.31
N GLU A 322 13.20 8.33 -16.88
CA GLU A 322 12.92 8.17 -18.32
C GLU A 322 11.42 8.12 -18.64
N GLU A 323 11.08 8.66 -19.82
CA GLU A 323 9.76 8.72 -20.47
C GLU A 323 9.15 7.33 -20.80
N ILE A 324 9.11 6.39 -19.86
CA ILE A 324 8.76 4.98 -20.11
C ILE A 324 7.26 4.77 -20.45
N VAL A 325 6.44 5.80 -20.35
CA VAL A 325 4.99 5.64 -20.28
C VAL A 325 4.31 5.99 -21.62
N GLN A 326 4.78 5.37 -22.73
CA GLN A 326 4.15 5.50 -24.07
C GLN A 326 3.42 4.24 -24.55
N SER A 327 3.78 3.02 -24.12
CA SER A 327 3.12 1.77 -24.57
C SER A 327 2.98 0.71 -23.47
N ARG A 328 2.04 -0.24 -23.63
CA ARG A 328 1.70 -1.26 -22.62
C ARG A 328 2.88 -2.25 -22.52
N PRO A 329 3.55 -2.37 -21.37
CA PRO A 329 4.56 -3.39 -21.20
C PRO A 329 3.91 -4.77 -21.24
N THR A 330 4.48 -5.70 -22.01
CA THR A 330 4.15 -7.13 -22.01
C THR A 330 4.47 -7.75 -20.65
N SER A 331 3.91 -8.93 -20.32
CA SER A 331 4.24 -9.62 -19.06
C SER A 331 5.75 -9.89 -18.91
N GLU A 332 6.43 -10.16 -20.02
CA GLU A 332 7.88 -10.34 -20.09
C GLU A 332 8.61 -9.02 -19.88
N GLN A 333 8.10 -7.90 -20.41
CA GLN A 333 8.60 -6.55 -20.09
C GLN A 333 8.29 -6.13 -18.66
N TRP A 334 7.18 -6.56 -18.05
CA TRP A 334 6.90 -6.32 -16.63
C TRP A 334 7.85 -7.12 -15.75
N LEU A 335 8.12 -8.38 -16.11
CA LEU A 335 9.13 -9.21 -15.45
C LEU A 335 10.53 -8.65 -15.65
N LYS A 336 10.82 -8.12 -16.85
CA LYS A 336 12.09 -7.49 -17.19
C LYS A 336 12.28 -6.15 -16.48
N ILE A 337 11.30 -5.24 -16.50
CA ILE A 337 11.27 -3.98 -15.74
C ILE A 337 11.37 -4.27 -14.25
N ALA A 338 10.61 -5.24 -13.74
CA ALA A 338 10.76 -5.69 -12.37
C ALA A 338 12.20 -6.17 -12.13
N SER A 339 12.76 -7.04 -12.97
CA SER A 339 14.12 -7.58 -12.80
C SER A 339 15.27 -6.58 -13.06
N GLU A 340 15.06 -5.55 -13.89
CA GLU A 340 16.06 -4.54 -14.27
C GLU A 340 16.01 -3.33 -13.32
N GLN A 341 14.81 -2.95 -12.83
CA GLN A 341 14.68 -2.06 -11.67
C GLN A 341 15.21 -2.74 -10.40
N VAL A 342 15.07 -4.07 -10.29
CA VAL A 342 15.66 -4.89 -9.21
C VAL A 342 17.20 -4.83 -9.14
N HIS A 343 17.86 -4.33 -10.19
CA HIS A 343 19.32 -4.28 -10.26
C HIS A 343 19.88 -2.89 -10.53
N SER A 344 19.04 -1.89 -10.83
CA SER A 344 19.54 -0.58 -11.18
C SER A 344 18.61 0.54 -10.73
N HIS A 345 19.23 1.52 -10.07
CA HIS A 345 18.77 2.87 -9.76
C HIS A 345 18.22 3.06 -8.34
N SER A 346 19.12 3.50 -7.48
CA SER A 346 18.81 4.34 -6.33
C SER A 346 17.84 5.46 -6.72
N ILE A 347 16.82 5.70 -5.89
CA ILE A 347 15.93 6.85 -6.09
C ILE A 347 16.60 8.09 -5.50
N GLY A 348 16.82 9.11 -6.33
CA GLY A 348 17.21 10.43 -5.88
C GLY A 348 16.09 11.11 -5.09
N TYR A 349 16.38 11.53 -3.86
CA TYR A 349 15.43 12.11 -2.91
C TYR A 349 14.93 13.53 -3.25
N GLN A 350 15.31 14.09 -4.41
CA GLN A 350 14.97 15.48 -4.77
C GLN A 350 13.50 15.70 -5.20
N CYS A 351 12.64 14.68 -5.08
CA CYS A 351 11.31 14.65 -5.69
C CYS A 351 10.15 14.68 -4.68
N GLN A 352 10.21 15.54 -3.65
CA GLN A 352 9.12 15.76 -2.69
C GLN A 352 8.42 17.11 -2.87
N PHE A 353 7.08 17.08 -2.82
CA PHE A 353 6.31 18.25 -2.39
C PHE A 353 6.63 18.52 -0.91
N ARG A 354 7.44 19.55 -0.64
CA ARG A 354 7.46 20.17 0.69
C ARG A 354 6.23 21.05 0.78
N TRP A 355 5.31 20.76 1.70
CA TRP A 355 4.32 21.76 2.10
C TRP A 355 5.11 22.91 2.72
N PRO A 356 5.16 24.11 2.11
CA PRO A 356 5.72 25.24 2.82
C PRO A 356 4.81 25.49 4.03
N ARG A 357 5.34 26.08 5.10
CA ARG A 357 4.51 26.76 6.11
C ARG A 357 3.71 27.85 5.39
N THR A 358 2.62 27.48 4.73
CA THR A 358 1.87 28.34 3.84
C THR A 358 0.64 28.76 4.62
N THR A 359 0.58 30.03 4.97
CA THR A 359 -0.64 30.65 5.44
C THR A 359 -1.62 30.61 4.27
N ILE A 360 -2.55 29.66 4.29
CA ILE A 360 -3.65 29.63 3.33
C ILE A 360 -4.49 30.88 3.61
N THR A 361 -4.44 31.87 2.74
CA THR A 361 -5.33 33.03 2.82
C THR A 361 -6.70 32.58 2.30
N LEU A 362 -7.48 31.92 3.15
CA LEU A 362 -8.88 31.65 2.90
C LEU A 362 -9.63 32.98 3.00
N ASN A 363 -10.33 33.38 1.95
CA ASN A 363 -11.26 34.50 2.04
C ASN A 363 -12.34 34.16 3.08
N LYS A 364 -12.58 35.06 4.04
CA LYS A 364 -13.37 34.83 5.26
C LYS A 364 -14.80 34.35 5.00
N ASP A 365 -15.32 34.54 3.78
CA ASP A 365 -16.69 34.21 3.42
C ASP A 365 -16.93 32.71 3.13
N VAL A 366 -15.87 31.89 3.04
CA VAL A 366 -15.99 30.43 2.75
C VAL A 366 -16.00 29.57 4.05
N CYS A 367 -15.71 30.16 5.21
CA CYS A 367 -15.72 29.43 6.50
C CYS A 367 -17.11 28.93 6.94
N CYS A 368 -18.20 29.33 6.28
CA CYS A 368 -19.54 28.92 6.67
C CYS A 368 -20.02 27.57 6.10
N ILE A 369 -19.24 26.88 5.23
CA ILE A 369 -19.70 25.63 4.59
C ILE A 369 -19.09 24.35 5.21
N LEU A 370 -18.14 24.45 6.15
CA LEU A 370 -17.52 23.28 6.80
C LEU A 370 -18.06 22.93 8.19
N HIS A 371 -19.22 23.47 8.58
CA HIS A 371 -19.97 23.06 9.77
C HIS A 371 -21.45 22.73 9.46
N LEU A 372 -21.67 21.92 8.42
CA LEU A 372 -22.86 21.09 8.26
C LEU A 372 -22.49 19.67 7.81
#